data_AF-A0A815SL78-F1
#
_entry.id   AF-A0A815SL78-F1
#
_cell.length_a   1.000
_cell.length_b   1.000
_cell.length_c   1.000
_cell.angle_alpha   90.00
_cell.angle_beta   90.00
_cell.angle_gamma   90.00
#
_symmetry.space_group_name_H-M   'P 1'
#
loop_
_entity.id
_entity.type
_entity.pdbx_description
1 polymer ?
#
loop_
_entity_poly.entity_id
_entity_poly.type
_entity_poly.pdbx_seq_one_letter_code
_entity_poly.pdbx_strand_id
1 'polypeptide(L)' 'MELVVGDLCFIESGNFLPADSLIVQANDLTVDESSITDVALFSGTEVKEGNGQMVVVGVGPNSTVGYVLSLLRASA' A
#
# COMPACT_ATOMS: atom_id res chain seq x y z
N MET A 1 -11.74 6.04 -11.33
CA MET A 1 -12.05 6.26 -9.90
C MET A 1 -10.78 6.74 -9.25
N GLU A 2 -10.82 7.87 -8.57
CA GLU A 2 -9.67 8.41 -7.84
C GLU A 2 -9.69 7.80 -6.44
N LEU A 3 -8.57 7.20 -6.02
CA LEU A 3 -8.44 6.57 -4.71
C LEU A 3 -8.26 7.65 -3.64
N VAL A 4 -9.05 7.64 -2.58
CA VAL A 4 -8.95 8.63 -1.49
C VAL A 4 -8.67 7.98 -0.14
N VAL A 5 -8.14 8.78 0.79
CA VAL A 5 -7.90 8.33 2.17
C VAL A 5 -9.24 7.99 2.84
N GLY A 6 -9.28 6.84 3.49
CA GLY A 6 -10.49 6.28 4.12
C GLY A 6 -11.23 5.27 3.24
N ASP A 7 -10.84 5.10 1.97
CA ASP A 7 -11.40 4.06 1.11
C ASP A 7 -11.01 2.66 1.61
N LEU A 8 -11.94 1.72 1.51
CA LEU A 8 -11.68 0.30 1.73
C LEU A 8 -11.39 -0.37 0.38
N CYS A 9 -10.25 -1.05 0.30
CA CYS A 9 -9.84 -1.78 -0.88
C CYS A 9 -9.69 -3.27 -0.57
N PHE A 10 -10.15 -4.09 -1.51
CA PHE A 10 -9.86 -5.52 -1.49
C PHE A 10 -8.59 -5.78 -2.30
N ILE A 11 -7.72 -6.63 -1.79
CA ILE A 11 -6.47 -7.01 -2.43
C ILE A 11 -6.36 -8.51 -2.52
N GLU A 12 -5.73 -8.96 -3.61
CA GLU A 12 -5.47 -10.36 -3.91
C GLU A 12 -4.09 -10.53 -4.53
N SER A 13 -3.59 -11.77 -4.55
CA SER A 13 -2.35 -12.15 -5.22
C SER A 13 -2.25 -11.57 -6.64
N GLY A 14 -1.08 -11.01 -6.95
CA GLY A 14 -0.76 -10.35 -8.22
C GLY A 14 -1.16 -8.87 -8.29
N ASN A 15 -1.77 -8.31 -7.24
CA ASN A 15 -2.07 -6.88 -7.19
C ASN A 15 -0.87 -6.05 -6.71
N PHE A 16 -0.67 -4.90 -7.36
CA PHE A 16 0.22 -3.85 -6.89
C PHE A 16 -0.58 -2.84 -6.07
N LEU A 17 -0.04 -2.45 -4.92
CA LEU A 17 -0.73 -1.50 -4.05
C LEU A 17 -0.59 -0.07 -4.58
N PRO A 18 -1.70 0.62 -4.90
CA PRO A 18 -1.66 1.97 -5.46
C PRO A 18 -1.44 3.05 -4.39
N ALA A 19 -1.57 2.69 -3.11
CA ALA A 19 -1.59 3.60 -1.99
C ALA A 19 -1.08 2.92 -0.71
N ASP A 20 -0.71 3.75 0.26
CA ASP A 20 -0.40 3.28 1.60
C ASP A 20 -1.70 2.98 2.33
N SER A 21 -1.73 1.86 3.03
CA SER A 21 -2.93 1.30 3.61
C SER A 21 -2.65 0.49 4.88
N LEU A 22 -3.67 0.27 5.68
CA LEU A 22 -3.62 -0.59 6.86
C LEU A 22 -4.50 -1.82 6.63
N ILE A 23 -3.99 -3.01 7.01
CA ILE A 23 -4.73 -4.26 6.91
C ILE A 23 -5.88 -4.23 7.92
N VAL A 24 -7.09 -4.42 7.43
CA VAL A 24 -8.31 -4.59 8.24
C VAL A 24 -8.63 -6.09 8.42
N GLN A 25 -8.40 -6.88 7.36
CA GLN A 25 -8.57 -8.33 7.36
C GLN A 25 -7.58 -8.96 6.38
N ALA A 26 -6.99 -10.10 6.73
CA ALA A 26 -6.10 -10.86 5.86
C ALA A 26 -6.37 -12.36 5.99
N ASN A 27 -6.32 -13.07 4.86
CA ASN A 27 -6.37 -14.53 4.79
C ASN A 27 -5.14 -14.99 4.00
N ASP A 28 -4.20 -15.65 4.67
CA ASP A 28 -2.94 -16.15 4.11
C ASP A 28 -2.18 -15.12 3.26
N LEU A 29 -2.29 -13.83 3.64
CA LEU A 29 -1.75 -12.71 2.88
C LEU A 29 -0.23 -12.66 3.02
N THR A 30 0.46 -12.80 1.90
CA THR A 30 1.91 -12.65 1.79
C THR A 30 2.23 -11.52 0.82
N VAL A 31 3.05 -10.57 1.25
CA VAL A 31 3.50 -9.42 0.46
C VAL A 31 5.02 -9.39 0.38
N ASP A 32 5.56 -8.86 -0.71
CA ASP A 32 7.00 -8.88 -1.00
C ASP A 32 7.73 -7.70 -0.35
N GLU A 33 7.87 -7.73 0.98
CA GLU A 33 8.86 -6.92 1.70
C GLU A 33 9.38 -7.67 2.94
N SER A 34 10.69 -7.58 3.18
CA SER A 34 11.40 -8.20 4.30
C SER A 34 11.15 -7.54 5.67
N SER A 35 10.26 -6.55 5.75
CA SER A 35 10.04 -5.76 6.98
C SER A 35 8.71 -5.00 7.03
N ILE A 36 7.65 -5.55 6.44
CA ILE A 36 6.31 -5.04 6.69
C ILE A 36 5.88 -5.52 8.07
N THR A 37 5.87 -4.60 9.03
CA THR A 37 5.18 -4.80 10.31
C THR A 37 3.73 -5.14 9.98
N ASP A 38 3.22 -6.27 10.47
CA ASP A 38 2.02 -7.04 10.08
C ASP A 38 0.67 -6.28 9.88
N VAL A 39 0.68 -4.95 9.99
CA VAL A 39 -0.49 -4.07 9.99
C VAL A 39 -0.45 -3.05 8.85
N ALA A 40 0.72 -2.66 8.32
CA ALA A 40 0.85 -1.57 7.35
C ALA A 40 1.36 -2.05 5.97
N LEU A 41 0.64 -1.68 4.92
CA LEU A 41 0.95 -2.01 3.54
C LEU A 41 1.25 -0.74 2.74
N PHE A 42 2.42 -0.68 2.12
CA PHE A 42 2.88 0.53 1.43
C PHE A 42 2.59 0.49 -0.07
N SER A 43 2.39 1.68 -0.65
CA SER A 43 2.28 1.86 -2.09
C SER A 43 3.51 1.29 -2.80
N GLY A 44 3.30 0.61 -3.93
CA GLY A 44 4.36 -0.01 -4.71
C GLY A 44 4.74 -1.43 -4.32
N THR A 45 4.12 -2.00 -3.29
CA THR A 45 4.30 -3.41 -2.90
C THR A 45 3.42 -4.33 -3.75
N GLU A 46 3.88 -5.56 -3.94
CA GLU A 46 3.16 -6.61 -4.66
C GLU A 46 2.62 -7.65 -3.67
N VAL A 47 1.36 -8.01 -3.82
CA VAL A 47 0.76 -9.14 -3.11
C VAL A 47 1.18 -10.43 -3.79
N LYS A 48 1.91 -11.29 -3.07
CA LYS A 48 2.38 -12.58 -3.59
C LYS A 48 1.33 -13.67 -3.44
N GLU A 49 0.74 -13.80 -2.25
CA GLU A 49 -0.24 -14.84 -1.97
C GLU A 49 -1.34 -14.33 -1.04
N GLY A 50 -2.49 -15.00 -1.04
CA GLY A 50 -3.62 -14.67 -0.19
C GLY A 50 -4.43 -13.46 -0.65
N ASN A 51 -5.34 -13.04 0.23
CA ASN A 51 -6.25 -11.93 -0.02
C ASN A 51 -6.62 -11.21 1.28
N GLY A 52 -7.02 -9.95 1.16
CA GLY A 52 -7.34 -9.14 2.33
C GLY A 52 -8.14 -7.90 2.01
N GLN A 53 -8.60 -7.24 3.08
CA GLN A 53 -9.15 -5.90 3.03
C GLN A 53 -8.20 -4.94 3.72
N MET A 54 -8.01 -3.79 3.10
CA MET A 54 -7.18 -2.71 3.60
C MET A 54 -7.96 -1.41 3.59
N VAL A 55 -7.61 -0.50 4.49
CA VAL A 55 -8.08 0.88 4.49
C VAL A 55 -6.97 1.80 4.02
N VAL A 56 -7.25 2.66 3.05
CA VAL A 56 -6.30 3.62 2.49
C VAL A 56 -5.99 4.70 3.52
N VAL A 57 -4.72 4.91 3.82
CA VAL A 57 -4.25 5.93 4.77
C VAL A 57 -3.42 7.04 4.11
N GLY A 58 -2.87 6.80 2.91
CA GLY A 58 -2.06 7.78 2.20
C GLY A 58 -2.03 7.54 0.70
N VAL A 59 -2.28 8.58 -0.09
CA VAL A 59 -2.29 8.54 -1.56
C VAL A 59 -1.41 9.64 -2.16
N GLY A 60 -0.86 9.39 -3.35
CA GLY A 60 -0.09 10.39 -4.10
C GLY A 60 1.12 10.91 -3.29
N PRO A 61 1.36 12.23 -3.22
CA PRO A 61 2.47 12.80 -2.45
C PRO A 61 2.44 12.48 -0.94
N ASN A 62 1.27 12.12 -0.42
CA ASN A 62 1.08 11.74 0.97
C ASN A 62 1.31 10.24 1.23
N SER A 63 1.61 9.45 0.19
CA SER A 63 2.11 8.08 0.36
C SER A 63 3.62 8.09 0.60
N THR A 64 4.15 7.01 1.17
CA THR A 64 5.57 6.84 1.50
C THR A 64 6.43 6.94 0.24
N VAL A 65 6.02 6.26 -0.83
CA VAL A 65 6.69 6.35 -2.13
C VAL A 65 6.58 7.75 -2.71
N GLY A 66 5.40 8.38 -2.65
CA GLY A 66 5.20 9.72 -3.17
C GLY A 66 6.02 10.79 -2.44
N TYR A 67 6.13 10.66 -1.11
CA TYR A 67 6.95 11.52 -0.27
C TYR A 67 8.44 11.37 -0.64
N VAL A 68 8.96 10.14 -0.70
CA VAL A 68 10.36 9.89 -1.10
C VAL A 68 10.64 10.43 -2.49
N LEU A 69 9.74 10.21 -3.45
CA LEU A 69 9.87 10.76 -4.80
C LEU A 69 9.87 12.29 -4.80
N SER A 70 9.06 12.92 -3.94
CA SER A 70 9.03 14.38 -3.84
C SER A 70 10.37 14.95 -3.32
N LEU A 71 11.02 14.28 -2.36
CA LEU A 71 12.34 14.66 -1.87
C LEU A 71 13.41 14.53 -2.95
N LEU A 72 13.38 13.44 -3.73
CA LEU A 72 14.30 13.23 -4.84
C LEU A 72 14.13 14.32 -5.93
N ARG A 73 12.89 14.72 -6.24
CA ARG A 73 12.60 15.80 -7.19
C ARG A 73 12.99 17.17 -6.69
N ALA A 74 12.89 17.42 -5.38
CA ALA A 74 13.31 18.68 -4.77
C ALA A 74 14.84 18.85 -4.73
N SER A 75 15.59 17.75 -4.91
CA SER A 75 17.05 17.73 -4.91
C SER A 75 17.65 17.79 -6.34
N ALA A 76 16.80 17.96 -7.36
CA ALA A 76 17.17 18.01 -8.78
C ALA A 76 17.13 19.44 -9.35
#